data_AF-A0A3M7PW68-F1
#
_entry.id   AF-A0A3M7PW68-F1
#
_cell.length_a   1.000
_cell.length_b   1.000
_cell.length_c   1.000
_cell.angle_alpha   90.00
_cell.angle_beta   90.00
_cell.angle_gamma   90.00
#
_symmetry.space_group_name_H-M   'P 1'
#
loop_
_entity.id
_entity.type
_entity.pdbx_description
1 polymer ?
#
loop_
_entity_poly.entity_id
_entity_poly.type
_entity_poly.pdbx_seq_one_letter_code
_entity_poly.pdbx_strand_id
1 'polypeptide(L)'
;MCTVNSNINMLNIQSDCFSKNRSNKKTIGLSNLQSVTEAYVFSKHNFVLETMGTECKMLVKKYRFSRDLFFNKFVQNDFELIQLSKQDCKKMLIEKKCGDFRESFEMKCTTNNRTCLFNQDIVEEFPFYFGTIEKRFVECHLSEKIVMAQNSFQNVFQNSNKPCLAADGICFMPQSTIIWNTNEIRKCPYERLIHVDDFYFESRFDDTIIISQRQNYLFKLVEKVNECDIDFYSTSEGLYLSFHNGQSNLKKKLEQLPISKYDLNHFTDRDKNDLILTEQDYENNRLLDLIKKLQCSMMINSIKQSLHLDDTFLNLNNLEKHDYIIYINDGQAFLPICSNVSSIRVRNFSGDIACTKQIPIEYRLENSAGFNIGFIRQDNIITQYSSKTNICKQSLIVKDLNGTSFSIKRNQQQIYLDKLHHHLTDFNLNVGLAKNLYNHHSYLLNGSDIIEQVSEFMIGNTNLEFSSLIDSRTIKINSYFDEKHAFINQNPFETIGTTFSNGL
;
A
#
# COMPACT_ATOMS: atom_id res chain seq x y z
N MET A 1 15.18 -5.16 37.34
CA MET A 1 15.16 -4.30 38.55
C MET A 1 16.24 -3.26 38.38
N CYS A 2 15.90 -1.97 38.47
CA CYS A 2 16.79 -0.89 38.08
C CYS A 2 17.21 -0.04 39.28
N THR A 3 18.50 0.29 39.38
CA THR A 3 18.98 1.36 40.27
C THR A 3 19.06 2.66 39.50
N VAL A 4 18.58 3.75 40.09
CA VAL A 4 18.78 5.09 39.56
C VAL A 4 20.23 5.51 39.86
N ASN A 5 21.04 5.67 38.82
CA ASN A 5 22.39 6.21 38.96
C ASN A 5 22.32 7.73 39.24
N SER A 6 23.32 8.29 39.94
CA SER A 6 23.35 9.71 40.36
C SER A 6 23.46 10.71 39.19
N ASN A 7 23.69 10.22 37.97
CA ASN A 7 23.67 11.03 36.76
C ASN A 7 22.22 11.26 36.33
N ILE A 8 21.65 12.31 36.89
CA ILE A 8 20.30 12.75 36.63
C ILE A 8 20.36 13.90 35.61
N ASN A 9 19.77 13.68 34.43
CA ASN A 9 19.60 14.75 33.45
C ASN A 9 18.23 15.41 33.65
N MET A 10 18.23 16.71 33.86
CA MET A 10 17.00 17.51 33.90
C MET A 10 16.38 17.52 32.49
N LEU A 11 15.12 17.14 32.39
CA LEU A 11 14.39 17.15 31.12
C LEU A 11 14.01 18.58 30.74
N ASN A 12 14.34 19.01 29.52
CA ASN A 12 13.82 20.27 29.00
C ASN A 12 12.46 20.02 28.35
N ILE A 13 11.42 20.11 29.18
CA ILE A 13 10.02 19.88 28.80
C ILE A 13 9.57 20.84 27.66
N GLN A 14 10.28 21.95 27.40
CA GLN A 14 9.93 22.89 26.33
C GLN A 14 10.53 22.55 24.95
N SER A 15 11.67 21.85 24.87
CA SER A 15 12.38 21.64 23.59
C SER A 15 12.35 20.21 23.05
N ASP A 16 12.15 19.22 23.91
CA ASP A 16 12.58 17.84 23.58
C ASP A 16 11.57 17.06 22.72
N CYS A 17 10.32 17.53 22.60
CA CYS A 17 9.35 16.95 21.64
C CYS A 17 9.52 17.44 20.19
N PHE A 18 10.26 18.53 19.97
CA PHE A 18 10.32 19.19 18.65
C PHE A 18 11.70 19.16 18.01
N SER A 19 12.69 18.51 18.64
CA SER A 19 14.01 18.38 18.02
C SER A 19 13.92 17.44 16.81
N LYS A 20 14.03 18.03 15.61
CA LYS A 20 14.32 17.31 14.37
C LYS A 20 15.74 16.75 14.47
N ASN A 21 15.94 15.67 15.20
CA ASN A 21 17.16 14.89 15.07
C ASN A 21 17.11 14.19 13.70
N ARG A 22 17.51 14.94 12.66
CA ARG A 22 17.92 14.39 11.37
C ARG A 22 19.10 13.48 11.65
N SER A 23 18.83 12.20 11.84
CA SER A 23 19.88 11.19 11.80
C SER A 23 20.47 11.21 10.39
N ASN A 24 21.65 11.81 10.25
CA ASN A 24 22.47 11.67 9.05
C ASN A 24 22.91 10.21 8.94
N LYS A 25 22.09 9.38 8.30
CA LYS A 25 22.45 8.03 7.88
C LYS A 25 22.56 7.99 6.35
N LYS A 26 23.57 7.27 5.87
CA LYS A 26 23.99 7.20 4.47
C LYS A 26 22.86 6.71 3.58
N THR A 27 22.38 7.58 2.71
CA THR A 27 21.48 7.29 1.60
C THR A 27 22.20 6.60 0.44
N ILE A 28 21.42 5.85 -0.35
CA ILE A 28 21.81 5.15 -1.57
C ILE A 28 22.35 6.16 -2.62
N GLY A 29 23.65 6.47 -2.64
CA GLY A 29 24.27 7.25 -3.72
C GLY A 29 23.63 8.60 -4.07
N LEU A 30 22.82 9.19 -3.17
CA LEU A 30 21.98 10.38 -3.41
C LEU A 30 22.68 11.71 -3.08
N SER A 31 24.01 11.73 -2.88
CA SER A 31 24.73 12.95 -2.49
C SER A 31 24.55 14.11 -3.48
N ASN A 32 24.18 13.81 -4.73
CA ASN A 32 23.97 14.80 -5.80
C ASN A 32 22.49 15.17 -6.03
N LEU A 33 21.55 14.52 -5.34
CA LEU A 33 20.10 14.71 -5.51
C LEU A 33 19.46 15.61 -4.44
N GLN A 34 20.17 15.93 -3.36
CA GLN A 34 19.65 16.75 -2.25
C GLN A 34 19.23 18.17 -2.65
N SER A 35 19.65 18.66 -3.82
CA SER A 35 19.31 19.99 -4.34
C SER A 35 18.20 19.98 -5.40
N VAL A 36 17.54 18.84 -5.66
CA VAL A 36 16.59 18.70 -6.76
C VAL A 36 15.17 18.86 -6.28
N THR A 37 14.44 19.80 -6.88
CA THR A 37 13.07 20.18 -6.52
C THR A 37 12.03 19.73 -7.53
N GLU A 38 12.46 19.26 -8.71
CA GLU A 38 11.58 18.91 -9.85
C GLU A 38 11.88 17.49 -10.33
N ALA A 39 10.82 16.72 -10.57
CA ALA A 39 10.91 15.40 -11.20
C ALA A 39 9.68 15.13 -12.08
N TYR A 40 9.86 14.19 -12.99
CA TYR A 40 8.78 13.64 -13.79
C TYR A 40 8.50 12.22 -13.34
N VAL A 41 7.21 11.87 -13.27
CA VAL A 41 6.74 10.52 -12.96
C VAL A 41 6.37 9.83 -14.27
N PHE A 42 6.80 8.59 -14.39
CA PHE A 42 6.65 7.77 -15.58
C PHE A 42 6.05 6.41 -15.24
N SER A 43 5.30 5.87 -16.19
CA SER A 43 4.95 4.44 -16.24
C SER A 43 5.84 3.74 -17.26
N LYS A 44 6.20 2.48 -16.97
CA LYS A 44 6.95 1.63 -17.88
C LYS A 44 6.01 0.73 -18.67
N HIS A 45 6.06 0.87 -19.98
CA HIS A 45 5.32 0.05 -20.93
C HIS A 45 5.95 -1.33 -21.07
N ASN A 46 5.10 -2.36 -21.09
CA ASN A 46 5.51 -3.72 -21.40
C ASN A 46 5.78 -3.94 -22.90
N PHE A 47 5.30 -3.02 -23.75
CA PHE A 47 5.40 -3.11 -25.20
C PHE A 47 6.21 -1.95 -25.78
N VAL A 48 7.23 -2.30 -26.56
CA VAL A 48 8.03 -1.36 -27.36
C VAL A 48 7.25 -0.91 -28.61
N LEU A 49 6.31 -1.74 -29.08
CA LEU A 49 5.42 -1.38 -30.18
C LEU A 49 3.98 -1.68 -29.77
N GLU A 50 3.13 -0.68 -29.90
CA GLU A 50 1.69 -0.83 -29.84
C GLU A 50 1.06 0.15 -30.83
N THR A 51 0.52 -0.39 -31.92
CA THR A 51 0.02 0.40 -33.05
C THR A 51 -1.15 -0.30 -33.73
N MET A 52 -1.87 0.46 -34.56
CA MET A 52 -2.85 -0.07 -35.50
C MET A 52 -2.14 -0.41 -36.82
N GLY A 53 -2.02 -1.71 -37.10
CA GLY A 53 -1.67 -2.22 -38.40
C GLY A 53 -2.88 -2.38 -39.32
N THR A 54 -2.62 -2.69 -40.58
CA THR A 54 -3.62 -3.03 -41.59
C THR A 54 -3.36 -4.44 -42.11
N GLU A 55 -4.38 -5.29 -42.04
CA GLU A 55 -4.41 -6.61 -42.65
C GLU A 55 -5.00 -6.51 -44.06
N CYS A 56 -4.21 -6.92 -45.06
CA CYS A 56 -4.60 -7.02 -46.46
C CYS A 56 -4.72 -8.49 -46.87
N LYS A 57 -5.85 -8.85 -47.46
CA LYS A 57 -6.11 -10.19 -48.02
C LYS A 57 -6.57 -10.05 -49.46
N MET A 58 -5.99 -10.87 -50.33
CA MET A 58 -6.39 -10.99 -51.74
C MET A 58 -6.55 -12.46 -52.09
N LEU A 59 -7.70 -12.79 -52.67
CA LEU A 59 -8.07 -14.13 -53.09
C LEU A 59 -8.40 -14.09 -54.58
N VAL A 60 -7.80 -14.99 -55.36
CA VAL A 60 -8.11 -15.19 -56.77
C VAL A 60 -8.91 -16.49 -56.90
N LYS A 61 -10.17 -16.37 -57.29
CA LYS A 61 -11.04 -17.51 -57.60
C LYS A 61 -10.90 -17.85 -59.07
N LYS A 62 -10.45 -19.05 -59.38
CA LYS A 62 -10.32 -19.58 -60.74
C LYS A 62 -11.53 -20.46 -61.02
N TYR A 63 -12.33 -20.06 -62.00
CA TYR A 63 -13.49 -20.83 -62.45
C TYR A 63 -13.20 -21.45 -63.81
N ARG A 64 -13.39 -22.76 -63.90
CA ARG A 64 -13.35 -23.51 -65.15
C ARG A 64 -14.76 -23.89 -65.53
N PHE A 65 -15.26 -23.21 -66.56
CA PHE A 65 -16.56 -23.48 -67.16
C PHE A 65 -16.36 -24.44 -68.32
N SER A 66 -16.86 -25.66 -68.17
CA SER A 66 -16.68 -26.72 -69.17
C SER A 66 -18.00 -27.16 -69.76
N ARG A 67 -17.96 -27.58 -71.03
CA ARG A 67 -19.06 -28.22 -71.73
C ARG A 67 -18.57 -29.52 -72.36
N ASP A 68 -19.24 -30.63 -72.08
CA ASP A 68 -18.88 -31.92 -72.67
C ASP A 68 -19.46 -32.08 -74.10
N LEU A 69 -19.17 -33.22 -74.74
CA LEU A 69 -19.69 -33.56 -76.07
C LEU A 69 -21.22 -33.70 -76.13
N PHE A 70 -21.88 -33.79 -74.96
CA PHE A 70 -23.33 -33.88 -74.81
C PHE A 70 -23.96 -32.56 -74.34
N PHE A 71 -23.22 -31.45 -74.38
CA PHE A 71 -23.65 -30.12 -73.96
C PHE A 71 -23.96 -29.98 -72.44
N ASN A 72 -23.56 -30.94 -71.61
CA ASN A 72 -23.66 -30.81 -70.15
C ASN A 72 -22.68 -29.74 -69.66
N LYS A 73 -23.15 -28.91 -68.73
CA LYS A 73 -22.37 -27.82 -68.12
C LYS A 73 -21.72 -28.30 -66.84
N PHE A 74 -20.42 -28.04 -66.71
CA PHE A 74 -19.66 -28.30 -65.49
C PHE A 74 -18.96 -27.02 -65.05
N VAL A 75 -18.99 -26.77 -63.75
CA VAL A 75 -18.27 -25.67 -63.12
C VAL A 75 -17.33 -26.28 -62.09
N GLN A 76 -16.04 -26.02 -62.26
CA GLN A 76 -15.04 -26.31 -61.25
C GLN A 76 -14.50 -24.99 -60.70
N ASN A 77 -14.43 -24.86 -59.39
CA ASN A 77 -13.87 -23.70 -58.71
C ASN A 77 -12.63 -24.10 -57.91
N ASP A 78 -11.54 -23.38 -58.16
CA ASP A 78 -10.34 -23.41 -57.35
C ASP A 78 -10.10 -22.01 -56.80
N PHE A 79 -9.39 -21.90 -55.68
CA PHE A 79 -9.02 -20.61 -55.12
C PHE A 79 -7.54 -20.58 -54.79
N GLU A 80 -6.94 -19.42 -55.01
CA GLU A 80 -5.54 -19.15 -54.73
C GLU A 80 -5.46 -17.90 -53.83
N LEU A 81 -4.84 -18.06 -52.66
CA LEU A 81 -4.53 -16.94 -51.78
C LEU A 81 -3.27 -16.26 -52.31
N ILE A 82 -3.38 -14.98 -52.63
CA ILE A 82 -2.25 -14.18 -53.10
C ILE A 82 -1.60 -13.51 -51.90
N GLN A 83 -0.34 -13.86 -51.65
CA GLN A 83 0.47 -13.23 -50.62
C GLN A 83 0.96 -11.87 -51.11
N LEU A 84 0.36 -10.80 -50.58
CA LEU A 84 0.67 -9.43 -50.97
C LEU A 84 2.02 -8.98 -50.40
N SER A 85 2.82 -8.26 -51.19
CA SER A 85 4.01 -7.58 -50.69
C SER A 85 3.65 -6.38 -49.80
N LYS A 86 4.62 -5.84 -49.05
CA LYS A 86 4.44 -4.61 -48.27
C LYS A 86 3.96 -3.45 -49.13
N GLN A 87 4.50 -3.33 -50.35
CA GLN A 87 4.15 -2.25 -51.28
C GLN A 87 2.74 -2.44 -51.84
N ASP A 88 2.35 -3.66 -52.20
CA ASP A 88 1.01 -3.94 -52.74
C ASP A 88 -0.07 -3.74 -51.68
N CYS A 89 0.15 -4.22 -50.46
CA CYS A 89 -0.76 -4.00 -49.34
C CYS A 89 -0.87 -2.50 -49.00
N LYS A 90 0.25 -1.75 -49.01
CA LYS A 90 0.23 -0.30 -48.80
C LYS A 90 -0.51 0.44 -49.92
N LYS A 91 -0.31 0.02 -51.18
CA LYS A 91 -1.01 0.58 -52.33
C LYS A 91 -2.51 0.32 -52.22
N MET A 92 -2.91 -0.91 -51.91
CA MET A 92 -4.30 -1.29 -51.66
C MET A 92 -4.92 -0.45 -50.52
N LEU A 93 -4.19 -0.22 -49.43
CA LEU A 93 -4.63 0.62 -48.32
C LEU A 93 -4.82 2.09 -48.70
N ILE A 94 -3.92 2.68 -49.49
CA ILE A 94 -3.97 4.11 -49.88
C ILE A 94 -5.00 4.34 -50.99
N GLU A 95 -4.96 3.52 -52.03
CA GLU A 95 -5.80 3.68 -53.22
C GLU A 95 -7.21 3.12 -53.03
N LYS A 96 -7.43 2.28 -52.00
CA LYS A 96 -8.69 1.56 -51.76
C LYS A 96 -9.16 0.79 -53.00
N LYS A 97 -8.20 0.19 -53.72
CA LYS A 97 -8.41 -0.59 -54.94
C LYS A 97 -7.90 -2.02 -54.77
N CYS A 98 -8.67 -2.95 -55.32
CA CYS A 98 -8.38 -4.38 -55.38
C CYS A 98 -7.93 -4.77 -56.79
N GLY A 99 -6.92 -5.63 -56.91
CA GLY A 99 -6.39 -6.10 -58.20
C GLY A 99 -4.96 -5.67 -58.47
N ASP A 100 -4.50 -5.86 -59.70
CA ASP A 100 -3.12 -5.57 -60.11
C ASP A 100 -3.04 -4.29 -60.96
N PHE A 101 -1.92 -4.08 -61.67
CA PHE A 101 -1.76 -2.90 -62.53
C PHE A 101 -2.59 -2.96 -63.81
N ARG A 102 -3.13 -4.13 -64.19
CA ARG A 102 -3.92 -4.33 -65.42
C ARG A 102 -5.40 -4.19 -65.13
N GLU A 103 -5.86 -4.72 -64.00
CA GLU A 103 -7.25 -4.67 -63.58
C GLU A 103 -7.33 -4.19 -62.12
N SER A 104 -7.90 -3.01 -61.90
CA SER A 104 -8.09 -2.42 -60.58
C SER A 104 -9.55 -2.08 -60.34
N PHE A 105 -10.10 -2.54 -59.23
CA PHE A 105 -11.49 -2.37 -58.85
C PHE A 105 -11.63 -1.60 -57.55
N GLU A 106 -12.56 -0.66 -57.46
CA GLU A 106 -12.78 0.12 -56.24
C GLU A 106 -13.38 -0.74 -55.12
N MET A 107 -12.82 -0.61 -53.93
CA MET A 107 -13.32 -1.30 -52.73
C MET A 107 -14.39 -0.46 -52.03
N LYS A 108 -15.42 -1.13 -51.51
CA LYS A 108 -16.43 -0.50 -50.65
C LYS A 108 -15.95 -0.50 -49.21
N CYS A 109 -15.74 0.69 -48.65
CA CYS A 109 -15.30 0.86 -47.26
C CYS A 109 -16.46 1.20 -46.33
N THR A 110 -16.35 0.83 -45.06
CA THR A 110 -17.26 1.29 -44.00
C THR A 110 -17.10 2.78 -43.74
N THR A 111 -18.08 3.41 -43.08
CA THR A 111 -18.11 4.86 -42.76
C THR A 111 -16.86 5.37 -42.04
N ASN A 112 -16.15 4.50 -41.32
CA ASN A 112 -14.93 4.85 -40.59
C ASN A 112 -13.64 4.44 -41.35
N ASN A 113 -13.76 3.96 -42.59
CA ASN A 113 -12.67 3.45 -43.44
C ASN A 113 -11.81 2.32 -42.84
N ARG A 114 -12.25 1.72 -41.72
CA ARG A 114 -11.53 0.67 -40.98
C ARG A 114 -11.55 -0.68 -41.68
N THR A 115 -12.59 -0.93 -42.48
CA THR A 115 -12.77 -2.17 -43.22
C THR A 115 -13.20 -1.86 -44.65
N CYS A 116 -12.54 -2.48 -45.63
CA CYS A 116 -12.91 -2.35 -47.04
C CYS A 116 -13.02 -3.72 -47.69
N LEU A 117 -14.00 -3.87 -48.56
CA LEU A 117 -14.35 -5.13 -49.21
C LEU A 117 -14.54 -4.92 -50.70
N PHE A 118 -14.01 -5.83 -51.51
CA PHE A 118 -14.36 -5.99 -52.91
C PHE A 118 -14.51 -7.47 -53.22
N ASN A 119 -15.57 -7.83 -53.93
CA ASN A 119 -15.79 -9.17 -54.45
C ASN A 119 -16.34 -9.02 -55.86
N GLN A 120 -15.59 -9.50 -56.85
CA GLN A 120 -16.00 -9.44 -58.24
C GLN A 120 -17.15 -10.41 -58.51
N ASP A 121 -18.20 -9.92 -59.19
CA ASP A 121 -19.32 -10.76 -59.57
C ASP A 121 -18.89 -11.86 -60.54
N ILE A 122 -19.31 -13.09 -60.26
CA ILE A 122 -18.99 -14.25 -61.08
C ILE A 122 -19.99 -14.31 -62.23
N VAL A 123 -19.48 -14.18 -63.46
CA VAL A 123 -20.28 -14.34 -64.67
C VAL A 123 -19.98 -15.71 -65.26
N GLU A 124 -20.97 -16.59 -65.30
CA GLU A 124 -20.81 -17.92 -65.89
C GLU A 124 -20.75 -17.82 -67.42
N GLU A 125 -19.63 -18.26 -68.00
CA GLU A 125 -19.41 -18.22 -69.44
C GLU A 125 -18.94 -19.58 -69.94
N PHE A 126 -19.81 -20.28 -70.69
CA PHE A 126 -19.53 -21.61 -71.21
C PHE A 126 -19.08 -21.57 -72.68
N PRO A 127 -18.16 -22.45 -73.11
CA PRO A 127 -17.80 -22.56 -74.51
C PRO A 127 -19.01 -22.96 -75.36
N PHE A 128 -19.06 -22.46 -76.60
CA PHE A 128 -20.21 -22.65 -77.48
C PHE A 128 -20.43 -24.12 -77.87
N TYR A 129 -19.36 -24.89 -78.12
CA TYR A 129 -19.44 -26.30 -78.49
C TYR A 129 -19.02 -27.22 -77.35
N PHE A 130 -17.79 -27.69 -77.33
CA PHE A 130 -17.21 -28.51 -76.26
C PHE A 130 -15.85 -27.94 -75.88
N GLY A 131 -15.43 -28.14 -74.64
CA GLY A 131 -14.16 -27.66 -74.11
C GLY A 131 -14.29 -26.96 -72.77
N THR A 132 -13.24 -26.24 -72.37
CA THR A 132 -13.13 -25.57 -71.08
C THR A 132 -12.64 -24.14 -71.27
N ILE A 133 -13.32 -23.18 -70.64
CA ILE A 133 -12.86 -21.79 -70.51
C ILE A 133 -12.49 -21.56 -69.05
N GLU A 134 -11.30 -21.00 -68.80
CA GLU A 134 -10.86 -20.57 -67.47
C GLU A 134 -11.03 -19.06 -67.32
N LYS A 135 -11.68 -18.62 -66.25
CA LYS A 135 -11.83 -17.21 -65.87
C LYS A 135 -11.32 -17.02 -64.44
N ARG A 136 -10.83 -15.80 -64.17
CA ARG A 136 -10.31 -15.41 -62.86
C ARG A 136 -11.15 -14.28 -62.30
N PHE A 137 -11.48 -14.38 -61.03
CA PHE A 137 -12.23 -13.37 -60.28
C PHE A 137 -11.46 -13.02 -59.01
N VAL A 138 -11.45 -11.74 -58.65
CA VAL A 138 -10.68 -11.25 -57.49
C VAL A 138 -11.62 -10.88 -56.34
N GLU A 139 -11.21 -11.24 -55.13
CA GLU A 139 -11.79 -10.78 -53.88
C GLU A 139 -10.69 -10.17 -53.02
N CYS A 140 -10.92 -8.98 -52.47
CA CYS A 140 -10.00 -8.32 -51.54
C CYS A 140 -10.70 -7.89 -50.26
N HIS A 141 -9.95 -7.97 -49.16
CA HIS A 141 -10.36 -7.51 -47.85
C HIS A 141 -9.24 -6.69 -47.20
N LEU A 142 -9.60 -5.54 -46.65
CA LEU A 142 -8.77 -4.70 -45.80
C LEU A 142 -9.43 -4.58 -44.44
N SER A 143 -8.68 -4.77 -43.36
CA SER A 143 -9.15 -4.55 -41.99
C SER A 143 -8.03 -4.05 -41.07
N GLU A 144 -8.38 -3.22 -40.09
CA GLU A 144 -7.44 -2.83 -39.03
C GLU A 144 -7.11 -4.00 -38.09
N LYS A 145 -5.86 -4.02 -37.61
CA LYS A 145 -5.38 -5.03 -36.66
C LYS A 145 -4.47 -4.39 -35.63
N ILE A 146 -4.67 -4.70 -34.35
CA ILE A 146 -3.75 -4.27 -33.30
C ILE A 146 -2.45 -5.07 -33.40
N VAL A 147 -1.32 -4.37 -33.35
CA VAL A 147 0.04 -4.92 -33.42
C VAL A 147 0.75 -4.56 -32.13
N MET A 148 1.15 -5.58 -31.37
CA MET A 148 1.85 -5.42 -30.09
C MET A 148 3.16 -6.23 -30.09
N ALA A 149 4.24 -5.64 -29.58
CA ALA A 149 5.52 -6.33 -29.42
C ALA A 149 6.27 -5.84 -28.19
N GLN A 150 6.81 -6.77 -27.39
CA GLN A 150 7.59 -6.44 -26.19
C GLN A 150 8.98 -5.90 -26.53
N ASN A 151 9.55 -6.32 -27.66
CA ASN A 151 10.79 -5.77 -28.18
C ASN A 151 10.83 -5.80 -29.73
N SER A 152 11.80 -5.10 -30.31
CA SER A 152 11.94 -4.94 -31.76
C SER A 152 12.26 -6.23 -32.52
N PHE A 153 12.73 -7.27 -31.82
CA PHE A 153 13.29 -8.51 -32.38
C PHE A 153 12.48 -9.77 -32.03
N GLN A 154 11.34 -9.61 -31.36
CA GLN A 154 10.43 -10.71 -31.06
C GLN A 154 9.39 -10.83 -32.16
N ASN A 155 8.91 -12.05 -32.32
CA ASN A 155 7.85 -12.35 -33.26
C ASN A 155 6.53 -11.72 -32.76
N VAL A 156 5.94 -10.85 -33.56
CA VAL A 156 4.68 -10.14 -33.23
C VAL A 156 3.50 -11.11 -33.22
N PHE A 157 3.45 -12.02 -34.20
CA PHE A 157 2.37 -12.98 -34.35
C PHE A 157 2.92 -14.40 -34.39
N GLN A 158 2.50 -15.27 -33.47
CA GLN A 158 3.01 -16.64 -33.37
C GLN A 158 2.64 -17.52 -34.56
N ASN A 159 1.53 -17.23 -35.23
CA ASN A 159 0.96 -18.00 -36.34
C ASN A 159 1.37 -17.48 -37.73
N SER A 160 2.43 -16.69 -37.82
CA SER A 160 2.96 -16.21 -39.10
C SER A 160 3.69 -17.32 -39.87
N ASN A 161 3.70 -17.22 -41.21
CA ASN A 161 4.40 -18.18 -42.07
C ASN A 161 5.93 -18.12 -41.91
N LYS A 162 6.43 -16.96 -41.48
CA LYS A 162 7.85 -16.68 -41.22
C LYS A 162 7.95 -15.81 -39.95
N PRO A 163 9.09 -15.82 -39.24
CA PRO A 163 9.33 -14.88 -38.15
C PRO A 163 9.04 -13.45 -38.62
N CYS A 164 8.26 -12.73 -37.83
CA CYS A 164 7.68 -11.45 -38.17
C CYS A 164 8.03 -10.47 -37.05
N LEU A 165 9.10 -9.71 -37.26
CA LEU A 165 9.67 -8.85 -36.23
C LEU A 165 9.00 -7.49 -36.27
N ALA A 166 8.85 -6.85 -35.11
CA ALA A 166 8.25 -5.53 -35.00
C ALA A 166 8.95 -4.48 -35.89
N ALA A 167 10.28 -4.60 -36.03
CA ALA A 167 11.11 -3.72 -36.86
C ALA A 167 10.83 -3.84 -38.37
N ASP A 168 10.29 -4.96 -38.86
CA ASP A 168 10.09 -5.19 -40.30
C ASP A 168 8.90 -4.37 -40.85
N GLY A 169 7.93 -4.05 -39.99
CA GLY A 169 6.71 -3.34 -40.39
C GLY A 169 5.81 -4.14 -41.33
N ILE A 170 6.00 -5.45 -41.41
CA ILE A 170 5.22 -6.38 -42.21
C ILE A 170 5.20 -7.77 -41.56
N CYS A 171 4.05 -8.43 -41.63
CA CYS A 171 3.85 -9.80 -41.23
C CYS A 171 3.18 -10.58 -42.33
N PHE A 172 3.71 -11.77 -42.61
CA PHE A 172 3.12 -12.71 -43.54
C PHE A 172 2.34 -13.76 -42.78
N MET A 173 1.01 -13.67 -42.85
CA MET A 173 0.09 -14.63 -42.24
C MET A 173 -0.27 -15.74 -43.24
N PRO A 174 -0.84 -16.88 -42.80
CA PRO A 174 -1.25 -17.95 -43.69
C PRO A 174 -2.24 -17.53 -44.78
N GLN A 175 -3.06 -16.51 -44.51
CA GLN A 175 -4.14 -16.08 -45.41
C GLN A 175 -4.13 -14.57 -45.72
N SER A 176 -3.13 -13.82 -45.27
CA SER A 176 -3.12 -12.36 -45.36
C SER A 176 -1.71 -11.80 -45.13
N THR A 177 -1.56 -10.50 -45.40
CA THR A 177 -0.36 -9.73 -45.07
C THR A 177 -0.77 -8.59 -44.15
N ILE A 178 -0.11 -8.44 -42.99
CA ILE A 178 -0.34 -7.33 -42.06
C ILE A 178 0.82 -6.34 -42.20
N ILE A 179 0.55 -5.04 -42.28
CA ILE A 179 1.58 -3.98 -42.30
C ILE A 179 1.33 -2.94 -41.21
N TRP A 180 2.38 -2.31 -40.70
CA TRP A 180 2.28 -1.20 -39.75
C TRP A 180 3.41 -0.20 -39.93
N ASN A 181 3.30 0.94 -39.25
CA ASN A 181 4.29 1.99 -39.26
C ASN A 181 5.42 1.71 -38.25
N THR A 182 6.64 1.55 -38.73
CA THR A 182 7.81 1.27 -37.88
C THR A 182 8.29 2.49 -37.10
N ASN A 183 7.87 3.69 -37.48
CA ASN A 183 8.22 4.92 -36.76
C ASN A 183 7.54 5.02 -35.39
N GLU A 184 6.56 4.16 -35.13
CA GLU A 184 5.83 4.08 -33.85
C GLU A 184 6.47 3.12 -32.85
N ILE A 185 7.57 2.46 -33.23
CA ILE A 185 8.40 1.68 -32.30
C ILE A 185 9.01 2.66 -31.29
N ARG A 186 8.59 2.53 -30.04
CA ARG A 186 9.07 3.35 -28.92
C ARG A 186 10.53 3.03 -28.67
N LYS A 187 11.40 4.04 -28.83
CA LYS A 187 12.82 3.90 -28.43
C LYS A 187 12.98 3.78 -26.92
N CYS A 188 12.03 4.33 -26.17
CA CYS A 188 12.03 4.31 -24.73
C CYS A 188 10.70 3.79 -24.20
N PRO A 189 10.67 2.73 -23.37
CA PRO A 189 9.42 2.13 -22.88
C PRO A 189 8.85 2.93 -21.69
N TYR A 190 9.08 4.23 -21.63
CA TYR A 190 8.60 5.08 -20.55
C TYR A 190 7.65 6.14 -21.10
N GLU A 191 6.51 6.26 -20.44
CA GLU A 191 5.50 7.25 -20.76
C GLU A 191 5.35 8.21 -19.59
N ARG A 192 5.36 9.51 -19.90
CA ARG A 192 5.28 10.54 -18.86
C ARG A 192 3.84 10.65 -18.37
N LEU A 193 3.64 10.44 -17.07
CA LEU A 193 2.35 10.58 -16.41
C LEU A 193 2.13 12.01 -15.96
N ILE A 194 2.99 12.50 -15.07
CA ILE A 194 2.84 13.82 -14.44
C ILE A 194 4.19 14.49 -14.20
N HIS A 195 4.15 15.80 -14.05
CA HIS A 195 5.26 16.61 -13.55
C HIS A 195 5.00 16.96 -12.09
N VAL A 196 6.00 16.72 -11.25
CA VAL A 196 5.90 16.98 -9.83
C VAL A 196 6.96 18.01 -9.44
N ASP A 197 6.48 19.07 -8.81
CA ASP A 197 7.28 20.14 -8.25
C ASP A 197 7.37 20.00 -6.73
N ASP A 198 8.33 20.71 -6.13
CA ASP A 198 8.49 20.87 -4.69
C ASP A 198 8.82 19.56 -3.94
N PHE A 199 9.80 18.83 -4.45
CA PHE A 199 10.32 17.66 -3.76
C PHE A 199 11.26 18.01 -2.61
N TYR A 200 11.10 17.28 -1.51
CA TYR A 200 12.16 17.12 -0.53
C TYR A 200 12.36 15.65 -0.19
N PHE A 201 13.62 15.31 0.08
CA PHE A 201 14.03 13.96 0.44
C PHE A 201 13.93 13.79 1.96
N GLU A 202 13.28 12.72 2.38
CA GLU A 202 13.33 12.23 3.74
C GLU A 202 14.01 10.87 3.77
N SER A 203 15.27 10.82 4.22
CA SER A 203 15.94 9.55 4.47
C SER A 203 15.50 9.01 5.82
N ARG A 204 14.68 7.97 5.84
CA ARG A 204 14.29 7.26 7.06
C ARG A 204 14.85 5.84 6.97
N PHE A 205 15.86 5.55 7.79
CA PHE A 205 16.56 4.26 7.78
C PHE A 205 17.03 3.94 6.35
N ASP A 206 17.18 2.70 5.91
CA ASP A 206 17.80 2.40 4.61
C ASP A 206 16.92 2.78 3.38
N ASP A 207 15.72 3.32 3.61
CA ASP A 207 14.77 3.74 2.58
C ASP A 207 14.93 5.23 2.23
N THR A 208 14.88 5.53 0.92
CA THR A 208 14.81 6.90 0.43
C THR A 208 13.37 7.24 0.08
N ILE A 209 12.74 8.09 0.91
CA ILE A 209 11.38 8.57 0.68
C ILE A 209 11.44 9.96 0.06
N ILE A 210 10.59 10.17 -0.93
CA ILE A 210 10.41 11.43 -1.64
C ILE A 210 9.00 11.92 -1.39
N ILE A 211 8.87 13.17 -0.97
CA ILE A 211 7.59 13.75 -0.63
C ILE A 211 7.40 15.04 -1.43
N SER A 212 6.25 15.19 -2.08
CA SER A 212 5.75 16.46 -2.59
C SER A 212 4.55 16.88 -1.75
N GLN A 213 4.74 17.89 -0.89
CA GLN A 213 3.68 18.40 -0.01
C GLN A 213 2.58 19.12 -0.81
N ARG A 214 2.94 19.83 -1.87
CA ARG A 214 1.99 20.61 -2.66
C ARG A 214 1.01 19.73 -3.43
N GLN A 215 1.48 18.58 -3.90
CA GLN A 215 0.70 17.65 -4.71
C GLN A 215 0.26 16.41 -3.93
N ASN A 216 0.58 16.33 -2.62
CA ASN A 216 0.25 15.23 -1.72
C ASN A 216 0.76 13.85 -2.20
N TYR A 217 1.95 13.80 -2.77
CA TYR A 217 2.56 12.53 -3.21
C TYR A 217 3.68 12.08 -2.28
N LEU A 218 3.70 10.78 -1.98
CA LEU A 218 4.81 10.11 -1.31
C LEU A 218 5.27 8.93 -2.16
N PHE A 219 6.56 8.92 -2.52
CA PHE A 219 7.20 7.83 -3.26
C PHE A 219 8.33 7.23 -2.43
N LYS A 220 8.39 5.91 -2.32
CA LYS A 220 9.55 5.23 -1.77
C LYS A 220 10.41 4.67 -2.90
N LEU A 221 11.65 5.16 -3.00
CA LEU A 221 12.59 4.72 -4.01
C LEU A 221 13.18 3.35 -3.67
N VAL A 222 13.28 2.50 -4.69
CA VAL A 222 13.78 1.12 -4.57
C VAL A 222 15.16 1.01 -5.24
N GLU A 223 15.25 1.26 -6.54
CA GLU A 223 16.50 1.13 -7.29
C GLU A 223 16.65 2.20 -8.37
N LYS A 224 17.89 2.43 -8.79
CA LYS A 224 18.23 3.28 -9.93
C LYS A 224 18.42 2.41 -11.17
N VAL A 225 17.72 2.75 -12.25
CA VAL A 225 17.76 2.08 -13.54
C VAL A 225 18.20 3.07 -14.61
N ASN A 226 19.23 2.73 -15.39
CA ASN A 226 19.64 3.54 -16.54
C ASN A 226 19.12 2.90 -17.82
N GLU A 227 18.12 3.54 -18.45
CA GLU A 227 17.50 3.09 -19.69
C GLU A 227 17.29 4.28 -20.62
N CYS A 228 17.46 4.09 -21.93
CA CYS A 228 17.32 5.16 -22.94
C CYS A 228 18.23 6.38 -22.73
N ASP A 229 19.42 6.19 -22.14
CA ASP A 229 20.32 7.28 -21.71
C ASP A 229 19.69 8.25 -20.69
N ILE A 230 18.74 7.76 -19.89
CA ILE A 230 18.06 8.50 -18.81
C ILE A 230 18.17 7.69 -17.53
N ASP A 231 18.43 8.39 -16.42
CA ASP A 231 18.45 7.81 -15.09
C ASP A 231 17.04 7.83 -14.50
N PHE A 232 16.41 6.66 -14.41
CA PHE A 232 15.14 6.45 -13.73
C PHE A 232 15.36 5.87 -12.33
N TYR A 233 14.43 6.16 -11.43
CA TYR A 233 14.37 5.62 -10.08
C TYR A 233 13.04 4.92 -9.91
N SER A 234 13.05 3.61 -9.74
CA SER A 234 11.82 2.85 -9.51
C SER A 234 11.29 3.07 -8.11
N THR A 235 9.97 2.98 -7.95
CA THR A 235 9.29 3.10 -6.67
C THR A 235 8.63 1.79 -6.25
N SER A 236 8.27 1.67 -4.97
CA SER A 236 7.51 0.53 -4.46
C SER A 236 6.12 0.39 -5.08
N GLU A 237 5.56 1.49 -5.59
CA GLU A 237 4.23 1.51 -6.22
C GLU A 237 4.29 1.08 -7.70
N GLY A 238 5.50 0.82 -8.24
CA GLY A 238 5.69 0.40 -9.63
C GLY A 238 5.83 1.54 -10.63
N LEU A 239 5.92 2.79 -10.13
CA LEU A 239 6.19 3.97 -10.93
C LEU A 239 7.69 4.24 -11.05
N TYR A 240 8.05 5.16 -11.94
CA TYR A 240 9.44 5.57 -12.14
C TYR A 240 9.58 7.09 -12.07
N LEU A 241 10.58 7.59 -11.36
CA LEU A 241 10.90 9.01 -11.31
C LEU A 241 12.18 9.29 -12.09
N SER A 242 12.21 10.41 -12.81
CA SER A 242 13.46 11.00 -13.30
C SER A 242 13.56 12.44 -12.84
N PHE A 243 14.70 12.77 -12.24
CA PHE A 243 15.00 14.09 -11.71
C PHE A 243 15.74 14.94 -12.74
N HIS A 244 15.60 16.26 -12.68
CA HIS A 244 16.45 17.16 -13.46
C HIS A 244 16.97 18.33 -12.64
N ASN A 245 18.28 18.59 -12.72
CA ASN A 245 18.94 19.64 -11.94
C ASN A 245 19.06 20.93 -12.77
N GLY A 246 17.98 21.38 -13.40
CA GLY A 246 17.98 22.54 -14.30
C GLY A 246 18.79 22.36 -15.60
N GLN A 247 19.30 21.16 -15.89
CA GLN A 247 19.97 20.87 -17.17
C GLN A 247 18.94 20.89 -18.30
N SER A 248 19.00 21.94 -19.13
CA SER A 248 18.02 22.19 -20.20
C SER A 248 17.91 21.03 -21.20
N ASN A 249 19.01 20.32 -21.47
CA ASN A 249 19.02 19.19 -22.40
C ASN A 249 18.30 17.96 -21.83
N LEU A 250 18.48 17.64 -20.54
CA LEU A 250 17.78 16.52 -19.90
C LEU A 250 16.29 16.84 -19.76
N LYS A 251 15.95 18.07 -19.34
CA LYS A 251 14.55 18.53 -19.29
C LYS A 251 13.86 18.39 -20.63
N LYS A 252 14.48 18.86 -21.73
CA LYS A 252 13.96 18.68 -23.09
C LYS A 252 13.78 17.21 -23.47
N LYS A 253 14.74 16.33 -23.13
CA LYS A 253 14.61 14.88 -23.39
C LYS A 253 13.41 14.27 -22.65
N LEU A 254 13.24 14.61 -21.37
CA LEU A 254 12.11 14.14 -20.54
C LEU A 254 10.77 14.69 -21.06
N GLU A 255 10.76 15.93 -21.55
CA GLU A 255 9.57 16.56 -22.14
C GLU A 255 9.18 16.01 -23.52
N GLN A 256 10.15 15.47 -24.26
CA GLN A 256 9.95 14.82 -25.56
C GLN A 256 9.45 13.38 -25.44
N LEU A 257 9.59 12.74 -24.27
CA LEU A 257 8.98 11.45 -24.03
C LEU A 257 7.47 11.57 -24.21
N PRO A 258 6.83 10.56 -24.83
CA PRO A 258 5.42 10.64 -25.15
C PRO A 258 4.60 10.93 -23.88
N ILE A 259 3.64 11.82 -24.03
CA ILE A 259 2.47 11.88 -23.16
C ILE A 259 1.40 11.03 -23.85
N SER A 260 0.53 10.39 -23.08
CA SER A 260 -0.60 9.61 -23.57
C SER A 260 -1.31 10.32 -24.72
N LYS A 261 -1.15 9.75 -25.91
CA LYS A 261 -1.60 10.35 -27.19
C LYS A 261 -2.84 9.66 -27.76
N TYR A 262 -3.27 8.55 -27.19
CA TYR A 262 -4.34 7.71 -27.72
C TYR A 262 -5.29 7.31 -26.60
N ASP A 263 -6.60 7.39 -26.86
CA ASP A 263 -7.72 6.82 -26.07
C ASP A 263 -7.67 5.27 -25.97
N LEU A 264 -6.54 4.66 -26.34
CA LEU A 264 -6.26 3.26 -26.10
C LEU A 264 -5.57 3.16 -24.71
N ASN A 265 -6.36 3.35 -23.65
CA ASN A 265 -6.16 2.87 -22.27
C ASN A 265 -4.81 2.99 -21.54
N HIS A 266 -3.84 3.81 -21.97
CA HIS A 266 -2.48 3.79 -21.38
C HIS A 266 -2.16 4.88 -20.35
N PHE A 267 -3.19 5.52 -19.81
CA PHE A 267 -3.24 5.64 -18.35
C PHE A 267 -4.00 4.40 -17.91
N THR A 268 -3.29 3.28 -17.73
CA THR A 268 -3.98 2.06 -17.32
C THR A 268 -4.66 2.34 -15.99
N ASP A 269 -5.80 1.71 -15.70
CA ASP A 269 -6.43 1.85 -14.38
C ASP A 269 -5.42 1.51 -13.27
N ARG A 270 -4.44 0.65 -13.59
CA ARG A 270 -3.26 0.39 -12.77
C ARG A 270 -2.41 1.64 -12.52
N ASP A 271 -1.95 2.37 -13.54
CA ASP A 271 -1.13 3.58 -13.33
C ASP A 271 -1.85 4.65 -12.51
N LYS A 272 -3.18 4.78 -12.70
CA LYS A 272 -4.02 5.67 -11.87
C LYS A 272 -4.08 5.18 -10.43
N ASN A 273 -4.29 3.88 -10.22
CA ASN A 273 -4.31 3.29 -8.90
C ASN A 273 -2.94 3.44 -8.21
N ASP A 274 -1.85 3.25 -8.94
CA ASP A 274 -0.48 3.39 -8.41
C ASP A 274 -0.23 4.84 -7.96
N LEU A 275 -0.70 5.85 -8.71
CA LEU A 275 -0.70 7.25 -8.24
C LEU A 275 -1.59 7.48 -7.01
N ILE A 276 -2.81 6.90 -6.99
CA ILE A 276 -3.70 7.02 -5.83
C ILE A 276 -3.06 6.41 -4.57
N LEU A 277 -2.32 5.30 -4.70
CA LEU A 277 -1.58 4.71 -3.59
C LEU A 277 -0.53 5.69 -3.04
N THR A 278 0.18 6.41 -3.90
CA THR A 278 1.15 7.44 -3.45
C THR A 278 0.49 8.60 -2.69
N GLU A 279 -0.77 8.93 -3.01
CA GLU A 279 -1.56 9.94 -2.27
C GLU A 279 -2.03 9.40 -0.92
N GLN A 280 -2.50 8.15 -0.88
CA GLN A 280 -2.91 7.49 0.35
C GLN A 280 -1.75 7.31 1.32
N ASP A 281 -0.58 6.93 0.83
CA ASP A 281 0.64 6.80 1.63
C ASP A 281 1.08 8.15 2.22
N TYR A 282 0.92 9.23 1.46
CA TYR A 282 1.16 10.58 1.99
C TYR A 282 0.22 10.92 3.15
N GLU A 283 -1.09 10.73 2.97
CA GLU A 283 -2.08 11.03 4.03
C GLU A 283 -1.88 10.14 5.27
N ASN A 284 -1.58 8.85 5.07
CA ASN A 284 -1.26 7.93 6.16
C ASN A 284 0.00 8.38 6.93
N ASN A 285 1.06 8.77 6.23
CA ASN A 285 2.28 9.28 6.87
C ASN A 285 2.01 10.59 7.63
N ARG A 286 1.19 11.49 7.07
CA ARG A 286 0.77 12.72 7.74
C ARG A 286 -0.03 12.45 9.02
N LEU A 287 -0.93 11.47 8.99
CA LEU A 287 -1.71 11.05 10.16
C LEU A 287 -0.80 10.44 11.24
N LEU A 288 0.15 9.59 10.85
CA LEU A 288 1.14 9.03 11.78
C LEU A 288 1.98 10.11 12.45
N ASP A 289 2.42 11.13 11.71
CA ASP A 289 3.17 12.25 12.26
C ASP A 289 2.30 13.10 13.22
N LEU A 290 1.01 13.23 12.96
CA LEU A 290 0.07 13.88 13.89
C LEU A 290 -0.09 13.07 15.18
N ILE A 291 -0.28 11.76 15.08
CA ILE A 291 -0.40 10.85 16.24
C ILE A 291 0.86 10.94 17.10
N LYS A 292 2.06 10.89 16.50
CA LYS A 292 3.33 11.04 17.22
C LYS A 292 3.41 12.37 17.98
N LYS A 293 2.98 13.48 17.36
CA LYS A 293 2.95 14.80 18.01
C LYS A 293 1.98 14.85 19.18
N LEU A 294 0.77 14.32 18.99
CA LEU A 294 -0.26 14.27 20.05
C LEU A 294 0.22 13.44 21.23
N GLN A 295 0.81 12.28 20.97
CA GLN A 295 1.33 11.42 22.01
C GLN A 295 2.49 12.08 22.79
N CYS A 296 3.41 12.75 22.09
CA CYS A 296 4.47 13.52 22.74
C CYS A 296 3.90 14.63 23.63
N SER A 297 2.86 15.33 23.15
CA SER A 297 2.15 16.33 23.93
C SER A 297 1.47 15.74 25.18
N MET A 298 0.85 14.56 25.06
CA MET A 298 0.24 13.85 26.19
C MET A 298 1.29 13.45 27.24
N MET A 299 2.45 12.95 26.82
CA MET A 299 3.56 12.64 27.73
C MET A 299 4.03 13.90 28.47
N ILE A 300 4.28 15.00 27.75
CA ILE A 300 4.65 16.28 28.35
C ILE A 300 3.61 16.74 29.37
N ASN A 301 2.32 16.68 29.02
CA ASN A 301 1.25 17.12 29.90
C ASN A 301 1.15 16.25 31.15
N SER A 302 1.36 14.94 31.02
CA SER A 302 1.40 14.00 32.15
C SER A 302 2.54 14.33 33.12
N ILE A 303 3.73 14.66 32.58
CA ILE A 303 4.86 15.13 33.38
C ILE A 303 4.49 16.43 34.10
N LYS A 304 3.99 17.43 33.37
CA LYS A 304 3.60 18.74 33.91
C LYS A 304 2.56 18.65 35.03
N GLN A 305 1.52 17.84 34.82
CA GLN A 305 0.49 17.62 35.83
C GLN A 305 1.06 16.98 37.08
N SER A 306 2.12 16.19 36.97
CA SER A 306 2.75 15.50 38.09
C SER A 306 3.87 16.30 38.77
N LEU A 307 4.26 17.47 38.24
CA LEU A 307 5.35 18.28 38.83
C LEU A 307 5.05 18.77 40.25
N HIS A 308 3.77 18.79 40.67
CA HIS A 308 3.40 19.12 42.05
C HIS A 308 3.69 17.97 43.04
N LEU A 309 4.03 16.78 42.55
CA LEU A 309 4.36 15.62 43.36
C LEU A 309 5.85 15.64 43.68
N ASP A 310 6.19 15.50 44.96
CA ASP A 310 7.57 15.36 45.41
C ASP A 310 7.97 13.90 45.60
N ASP A 311 9.24 13.59 45.36
CA ASP A 311 9.83 12.26 45.49
C ASP A 311 8.98 11.16 44.81
N THR A 312 8.60 11.37 43.55
CA THR A 312 7.69 10.48 42.80
C THR A 312 8.34 9.96 41.53
N PHE A 313 8.08 8.70 41.19
CA PHE A 313 8.46 8.12 39.91
C PHE A 313 7.22 7.92 39.05
N LEU A 314 7.29 8.34 37.79
CA LEU A 314 6.29 8.09 36.77
C LEU A 314 6.81 7.05 35.79
N ASN A 315 5.97 6.09 35.42
CA ASN A 315 6.23 5.22 34.28
C ASN A 315 5.34 5.64 33.12
N LEU A 316 5.94 6.07 32.01
CA LEU A 316 5.24 6.50 30.81
C LEU A 316 5.59 5.59 29.65
N ASN A 317 4.58 5.06 28.97
CA ASN A 317 4.80 4.11 27.89
C ASN A 317 4.63 4.81 26.53
N ASN A 318 5.53 4.50 25.60
CA ASN A 318 5.40 4.93 24.20
C ASN A 318 4.51 3.96 23.38
N LEU A 319 4.02 4.37 22.22
CA LEU A 319 3.33 3.52 21.23
C LEU A 319 4.19 2.31 20.82
N GLU A 320 5.50 2.48 20.83
CA GLU A 320 6.47 1.40 20.61
C GLU A 320 6.72 0.52 21.85
N LYS A 321 5.91 0.67 22.90
CA LYS A 321 6.01 -0.05 24.20
C LYS A 321 7.36 0.12 24.91
N HIS A 322 8.04 1.23 24.64
CA HIS A 322 9.20 1.65 25.44
C HIS A 322 8.70 2.33 26.72
N ASP A 323 9.11 1.79 27.87
CA ASP A 323 8.80 2.31 29.20
C ASP A 323 9.84 3.38 29.58
N TYR A 324 9.37 4.61 29.79
CA TYR A 324 10.16 5.72 30.30
C TYR A 324 9.88 5.92 31.78
N ILE A 325 10.89 5.69 32.61
CA ILE A 325 10.83 6.02 34.02
C ILE A 325 11.30 7.46 34.20
N ILE A 326 10.46 8.33 34.75
CA ILE A 326 10.76 9.73 35.03
C ILE A 326 10.72 9.95 36.53
N TYR A 327 11.71 10.63 37.08
CA TYR A 327 11.76 11.01 38.49
C TYR A 327 11.33 12.46 38.65
N ILE A 328 10.42 12.74 39.59
CA ILE A 328 9.95 14.07 39.91
C ILE A 328 10.32 14.39 41.35
N ASN A 329 10.96 15.52 41.54
CA ASN A 329 11.33 16.04 42.84
C ASN A 329 11.48 17.56 42.79
N ASP A 330 10.91 18.27 43.77
CA ASP A 330 11.07 19.71 43.94
C ASP A 330 10.63 20.51 42.69
N GLY A 331 9.48 20.15 42.12
CA GLY A 331 8.91 20.80 40.94
C GLY A 331 9.67 20.52 39.63
N GLN A 332 10.66 19.62 39.63
CA GLN A 332 11.50 19.32 38.48
C GLN A 332 11.36 17.86 38.04
N ALA A 333 11.49 17.62 36.73
CA ALA A 333 11.46 16.29 36.13
C ALA A 333 12.83 15.88 35.61
N PHE A 334 13.16 14.62 35.86
CA PHE A 334 14.48 14.07 35.70
C PHE A 334 14.40 12.73 34.97
N LEU A 335 15.32 12.49 34.04
CA LEU A 335 15.44 11.19 33.37
C LEU A 335 16.53 10.34 34.07
N PRO A 336 16.15 9.40 34.95
CA PRO A 336 17.11 8.53 35.64
C PRO A 336 17.78 7.55 34.68
N ILE A 337 19.09 7.39 34.82
CA ILE A 337 19.83 6.30 34.16
C ILE A 337 19.65 5.03 34.99
N CYS A 338 18.98 4.04 34.42
CA CYS A 338 18.80 2.73 35.04
C CYS A 338 20.08 1.89 34.93
N SER A 339 20.51 1.27 36.03
CA SER A 339 21.58 0.26 36.02
C SER A 339 21.07 -1.08 36.52
N ASN A 340 21.64 -2.16 35.99
CA ASN A 340 21.27 -3.52 36.35
C ASN A 340 21.85 -3.91 37.72
N VAL A 341 21.02 -4.62 38.49
CA VAL A 341 21.33 -5.09 39.84
C VAL A 341 21.55 -6.60 39.82
N SER A 342 22.73 -7.05 40.22
CA SER A 342 23.12 -8.46 40.23
C SER A 342 22.71 -9.20 41.51
N SER A 343 22.55 -8.51 42.63
CA SER A 343 22.14 -9.10 43.91
C SER A 343 21.53 -8.05 44.83
N ILE A 344 20.53 -8.44 45.62
CA ILE A 344 19.91 -7.62 46.67
C ILE A 344 19.80 -8.45 47.95
N ARG A 345 20.10 -7.84 49.10
CA ARG A 345 19.96 -8.42 50.43
C ARG A 345 19.22 -7.44 51.31
N VAL A 346 18.19 -7.91 52.01
CA VAL A 346 17.49 -7.07 52.98
C VAL A 346 18.35 -6.96 54.24
N ARG A 347 18.60 -5.74 54.70
CA ARG A 347 19.46 -5.50 55.86
C ARG A 347 18.63 -5.45 57.14
N ASN A 348 18.89 -6.37 58.07
CA ASN A 348 18.36 -6.26 59.43
C ASN A 348 19.19 -5.22 60.21
N PHE A 349 18.52 -4.29 60.88
CA PHE A 349 19.19 -3.35 61.76
C PHE A 349 19.24 -3.91 63.19
N SER A 350 20.44 -3.93 63.77
CA SER A 350 20.66 -4.17 65.20
C SER A 350 21.04 -2.84 65.87
N GLY A 351 20.11 -2.21 66.62
CA GLY A 351 20.36 -0.98 67.41
C GLY A 351 19.29 0.10 67.30
N ASP A 352 19.42 1.17 68.12
CA ASP A 352 18.52 2.34 68.22
C ASP A 352 18.65 3.29 67.03
N ILE A 353 18.18 2.87 65.85
CA ILE A 353 18.18 3.71 64.65
C ILE A 353 16.74 3.93 64.17
N ALA A 354 16.42 5.21 63.99
CA ALA A 354 15.13 5.74 63.51
C ALA A 354 14.54 4.92 62.37
N CYS A 355 13.25 4.61 62.47
CA CYS A 355 12.53 3.92 61.41
C CYS A 355 12.58 4.76 60.12
N THR A 356 12.77 4.10 58.99
CA THR A 356 12.88 4.72 57.67
C THR A 356 11.62 4.42 56.88
N LYS A 357 11.17 5.35 56.03
CA LYS A 357 9.94 5.19 55.23
C LYS A 357 10.02 4.01 54.26
N GLN A 358 11.23 3.69 53.79
CA GLN A 358 11.50 2.57 52.87
C GLN A 358 12.37 1.50 53.53
N ILE A 359 12.34 0.29 52.95
CA ILE A 359 13.05 -0.88 53.48
C ILE A 359 14.54 -0.78 53.12
N PRO A 360 15.45 -0.89 54.10
CA PRO A 360 16.89 -0.86 53.88
C PRO A 360 17.38 -2.14 53.18
N ILE A 361 18.24 -1.98 52.19
CA ILE A 361 18.84 -3.08 51.45
C ILE A 361 20.34 -2.86 51.19
N GLU A 362 21.05 -3.94 50.98
CA GLU A 362 22.38 -3.98 50.38
C GLU A 362 22.25 -4.54 48.97
N TYR A 363 22.82 -3.88 47.97
CA TYR A 363 22.69 -4.28 46.58
C TYR A 363 24.03 -4.20 45.83
N ARG A 364 24.19 -5.01 44.80
CA ARG A 364 25.39 -5.04 43.95
C ARG A 364 25.00 -4.76 42.51
N LEU A 365 25.71 -3.86 41.84
CA LEU A 365 25.52 -3.57 40.42
C LEU A 365 26.22 -4.64 39.56
N GLU A 366 25.83 -4.78 38.30
CA GLU A 366 26.29 -5.86 37.42
C GLU A 366 27.81 -5.82 37.10
N ASN A 367 28.52 -4.74 37.45
CA ASN A 367 29.98 -4.62 37.29
C ASN A 367 30.68 -4.01 38.53
N SER A 368 30.06 -4.04 39.70
CA SER A 368 30.67 -3.51 40.94
C SER A 368 31.15 -4.63 41.85
N ALA A 369 32.38 -4.51 42.36
CA ALA A 369 32.95 -5.50 43.29
C ALA A 369 32.30 -5.47 44.68
N GLY A 370 31.80 -4.31 45.12
CA GLY A 370 31.21 -4.10 46.45
C GLY A 370 29.69 -4.09 46.49
N PHE A 371 29.14 -4.32 47.69
CA PHE A 371 27.74 -4.04 48.01
C PHE A 371 27.59 -2.57 48.39
N ASN A 372 26.60 -1.92 47.79
CA ASN A 372 26.14 -0.58 48.13
C ASN A 372 24.96 -0.68 49.10
N ILE A 373 24.77 0.34 49.93
CA ILE A 373 23.63 0.43 50.85
C ILE A 373 22.60 1.37 50.22
N GLY A 374 21.33 1.01 50.32
CA GLY A 374 20.22 1.85 49.85
C GLY A 374 18.89 1.39 50.42
N PHE A 375 17.82 1.80 49.76
CA PHE A 375 16.44 1.53 50.15
C PHE A 375 15.60 1.10 48.95
N ILE A 376 14.65 0.20 49.16
CA ILE A 376 13.75 -0.30 48.12
C ILE A 376 12.33 0.26 48.30
N ARG A 377 11.75 0.76 47.19
CA ARG A 377 10.37 1.29 47.11
C ARG A 377 9.37 0.23 46.60
N GLN A 378 8.07 0.54 46.68
CA GLN A 378 6.95 -0.31 46.22
C GLN A 378 7.02 -0.68 44.73
N ASP A 379 7.73 0.11 43.93
CA ASP A 379 7.84 -0.08 42.47
C ASP A 379 9.15 -0.75 42.04
N ASN A 380 9.81 -1.50 42.94
CA ASN A 380 11.10 -2.17 42.69
C ASN A 380 12.26 -1.21 42.31
N ILE A 381 12.13 0.07 42.67
CA ILE A 381 13.17 1.10 42.49
C ILE A 381 14.05 1.16 43.73
N ILE A 382 15.37 1.19 43.51
CA ILE A 382 16.37 1.33 44.57
C ILE A 382 16.87 2.78 44.63
N THR A 383 16.80 3.38 45.83
CA THR A 383 17.29 4.73 46.13
C THR A 383 18.43 4.70 47.15
N GLN A 384 19.25 5.76 47.19
CA GLN A 384 20.34 5.88 48.18
C GLN A 384 19.88 6.45 49.52
N TYR A 385 18.76 7.18 49.53
CA TYR A 385 18.25 7.89 50.71
C TYR A 385 16.79 7.51 51.00
N SER A 386 16.43 7.56 52.28
CA SER A 386 15.07 7.39 52.78
C SER A 386 14.82 8.36 53.94
N SER A 387 13.64 8.96 53.99
CA SER A 387 13.24 9.81 55.10
C SER A 387 12.97 9.00 56.37
N LYS A 388 13.29 9.60 57.54
CA LYS A 388 12.94 9.03 58.84
C LYS A 388 11.42 9.11 59.04
N THR A 389 10.86 8.11 59.71
CA THR A 389 9.44 7.97 60.05
C THR A 389 9.30 7.43 61.46
N ASN A 390 8.19 7.76 62.12
CA ASN A 390 7.83 7.21 63.43
C ASN A 390 7.10 5.86 63.31
N ILE A 391 6.71 5.44 62.10
CA ILE A 391 5.96 4.21 61.84
C ILE A 391 6.87 3.16 61.21
N CYS A 392 7.23 2.16 62.00
CA CYS A 392 8.12 1.07 61.59
C CYS A 392 7.40 -0.12 60.94
N LYS A 393 6.08 -0.19 61.08
CA LYS A 393 5.27 -1.28 60.53
C LYS A 393 5.03 -1.00 59.05
N GLN A 394 5.68 -1.78 58.19
CA GLN A 394 5.63 -1.61 56.74
C GLN A 394 5.53 -2.97 56.07
N SER A 395 4.78 -3.06 54.97
CA SER A 395 4.74 -4.24 54.12
C SER A 395 4.93 -3.83 52.67
N LEU A 396 5.83 -4.55 51.99
CA LEU A 396 6.20 -4.34 50.61
C LEU A 396 5.99 -5.63 49.85
N ILE A 397 5.50 -5.56 48.61
CA ILE A 397 5.57 -6.67 47.68
C ILE A 397 6.64 -6.33 46.67
N VAL A 398 7.66 -7.19 46.55
CA VAL A 398 8.73 -7.05 45.56
C VAL A 398 8.75 -8.27 44.66
N LYS A 399 9.26 -8.09 43.44
CA LYS A 399 9.50 -9.21 42.53
C LYS A 399 10.99 -9.50 42.46
N ASP A 400 11.38 -10.77 42.52
CA ASP A 400 12.75 -11.16 42.22
C ASP A 400 13.05 -11.05 40.71
N LEU A 401 14.31 -11.34 40.36
CA LEU A 401 14.78 -11.34 38.97
C LEU A 401 14.07 -12.40 38.09
N ASN A 402 13.44 -13.41 38.70
CA ASN A 402 12.70 -14.47 38.03
C ASN A 402 11.18 -14.18 38.00
N GLY A 403 10.75 -13.00 38.44
CA GLY A 403 9.34 -12.58 38.47
C GLY A 403 8.53 -13.10 39.66
N THR A 404 9.16 -13.80 40.60
CA THR A 404 8.50 -14.35 41.80
C THR A 404 8.22 -13.25 42.81
N SER A 405 6.99 -13.19 43.31
CA SER A 405 6.58 -12.18 44.29
C SER A 405 6.98 -12.57 45.73
N PHE A 406 7.54 -11.62 46.48
CA PHE A 406 7.86 -11.76 47.89
C PHE A 406 7.19 -10.65 48.69
N SER A 407 6.61 -10.98 49.84
CA SER A 407 6.15 -10.01 50.82
C SER A 407 7.26 -9.76 51.83
N ILE A 408 7.76 -8.53 51.88
CA ILE A 408 8.70 -8.09 52.91
C ILE A 408 7.90 -7.32 53.95
N LYS A 409 7.82 -7.83 55.17
CA LYS A 409 7.12 -7.18 56.29
C LYS A 409 8.13 -6.75 57.34
N ARG A 410 8.18 -5.45 57.64
CA ARG A 410 8.93 -4.91 58.77
C ARG A 410 8.00 -4.74 59.96
N ASN A 411 8.37 -5.30 61.10
CA ASN A 411 7.75 -5.02 62.38
C ASN A 411 8.84 -4.59 63.37
N GLN A 412 8.86 -3.31 63.73
CA GLN A 412 9.92 -2.71 64.56
C GLN A 412 11.32 -2.94 63.94
N GLN A 413 12.17 -3.72 64.62
CA GLN A 413 13.54 -4.06 64.20
C GLN A 413 13.62 -5.35 63.36
N GLN A 414 12.54 -6.13 63.28
CA GLN A 414 12.54 -7.40 62.58
C GLN A 414 11.94 -7.26 61.18
N ILE A 415 12.61 -7.87 60.19
CA ILE A 415 12.11 -7.97 58.83
C ILE A 415 11.83 -9.45 58.51
N TYR A 416 10.60 -9.70 58.09
CA TYR A 416 10.09 -11.00 57.66
C TYR A 416 10.00 -11.01 56.13
N LEU A 417 10.44 -12.10 55.52
CA LEU A 417 10.37 -12.31 54.09
C LEU A 417 9.51 -13.55 53.81
N ASP A 418 8.29 -13.34 53.34
CA ASP A 418 7.37 -14.40 52.97
C ASP A 418 7.35 -14.53 51.44
N LYS A 419 7.67 -15.71 50.91
CA LYS A 419 7.43 -15.98 49.48
C LYS A 419 5.92 -16.00 49.24
N LEU A 420 5.42 -15.13 48.36
CA LEU A 420 4.02 -15.14 47.99
C LEU A 420 3.80 -16.26 46.98
N HIS A 421 3.22 -17.35 47.45
CA HIS A 421 2.60 -18.31 46.55
C HIS A 421 1.31 -17.66 46.05
N HIS A 422 1.25 -17.34 44.76
CA HIS A 422 -0.01 -16.99 44.11
C HIS A 422 -0.92 -18.20 44.24
N HIS A 423 -1.84 -18.17 45.20
CA HIS A 423 -3.05 -18.95 45.05
C HIS A 423 -3.81 -18.27 43.91
N LEU A 424 -3.78 -18.88 42.73
CA LEU A 424 -4.79 -18.64 41.70
C LEU A 424 -6.12 -19.10 42.30
N THR A 425 -6.74 -18.28 43.14
CA THR A 425 -8.20 -18.27 43.18
C THR A 425 -8.61 -17.68 41.86
N ASP A 426 -9.04 -18.54 40.94
CA ASP A 426 -9.85 -18.15 39.79
C ASP A 426 -11.07 -17.41 40.32
N PHE A 427 -10.94 -16.08 40.48
CA PHE A 427 -12.09 -15.22 40.55
C PHE A 427 -12.70 -15.24 39.15
N ASN A 428 -13.54 -16.24 38.89
CA ASN A 428 -14.56 -16.15 37.86
C ASN A 428 -15.53 -15.04 38.28
N LEU A 429 -15.12 -13.80 38.04
CA LEU A 429 -15.97 -12.63 38.10
C LEU A 429 -16.99 -12.78 36.98
N ASN A 430 -18.17 -13.29 37.32
CA ASN A 430 -19.34 -13.17 36.47
C ASN A 430 -19.55 -11.69 36.16
N VAL A 431 -19.39 -11.33 34.90
CA VAL A 431 -19.38 -9.96 34.34
C VAL A 431 -20.62 -9.14 34.75
N GLY A 432 -21.70 -9.79 35.20
CA GLY A 432 -22.91 -9.15 35.70
C GLY A 432 -22.79 -8.42 37.05
N LEU A 433 -21.83 -8.74 37.92
CA LEU A 433 -21.74 -8.17 39.28
C LEU A 433 -20.77 -6.98 39.42
N ALA A 434 -19.90 -6.74 38.43
CA ALA A 434 -18.94 -5.62 38.46
C ALA A 434 -19.58 -4.24 38.27
N LYS A 435 -20.81 -4.17 37.70
CA LYS A 435 -21.54 -2.92 37.48
C LYS A 435 -22.02 -2.23 38.77
N ASN A 436 -22.08 -2.94 39.90
CA ASN A 436 -22.62 -2.39 41.15
C ASN A 436 -21.55 -2.00 42.20
N LEU A 437 -20.25 -2.21 41.93
CA LEU A 437 -19.19 -2.00 42.92
C LEU A 437 -18.34 -0.73 42.71
N TYR A 438 -18.53 0.01 41.61
CA TYR A 438 -17.78 1.24 41.33
C TYR A 438 -18.70 2.44 41.10
N ASN A 439 -19.33 2.92 42.18
CA ASN A 439 -20.15 4.14 42.17
C ASN A 439 -19.46 5.36 42.82
N HIS A 440 -18.12 5.38 42.90
CA HIS A 440 -17.39 6.46 43.60
C HIS A 440 -16.28 7.15 42.80
N HIS A 441 -16.31 7.16 41.47
CA HIS A 441 -15.27 7.84 40.67
C HIS A 441 -15.82 8.89 39.69
N SER A 442 -16.67 9.81 40.19
CA SER A 442 -17.03 11.06 39.49
C SER A 442 -16.01 12.20 39.67
N TYR A 443 -14.91 11.96 40.40
CA TYR A 443 -13.83 12.96 40.62
C TYR A 443 -12.46 12.56 40.05
N LEU A 444 -12.35 11.40 39.41
CA LEU A 444 -11.22 11.12 38.52
C LEU A 444 -11.60 11.61 37.14
N LEU A 445 -11.17 12.82 36.82
CA LEU A 445 -11.19 13.43 35.49
C LEU A 445 -10.95 12.36 34.41
N ASN A 446 -11.99 12.16 33.59
CA ASN A 446 -11.97 11.69 32.21
C ASN A 446 -10.65 11.05 31.77
N GLY A 447 -10.48 9.77 32.09
CA GLY A 447 -9.72 8.88 31.22
C GLY A 447 -10.48 8.81 29.90
N SER A 448 -10.15 9.69 28.97
CA SER A 448 -10.46 9.49 27.55
C SER A 448 -9.79 8.18 27.15
N ASP A 449 -10.59 7.13 27.00
CA ASP A 449 -10.18 5.88 26.39
C ASP A 449 -10.00 6.12 24.89
N ILE A 450 -8.83 6.65 24.53
CA ILE A 450 -8.46 6.94 23.14
C ILE A 450 -8.38 5.62 22.35
N ILE A 451 -8.22 4.47 23.01
CA ILE A 451 -8.14 3.17 22.34
C ILE A 451 -9.53 2.72 21.88
N GLU A 452 -10.58 2.98 22.66
CA GLU A 452 -11.96 2.70 22.26
C GLU A 452 -12.38 3.57 21.05
N GLN A 453 -12.03 4.87 21.04
CA GLN A 453 -12.31 5.77 19.91
C GLN A 453 -11.51 5.46 18.64
N VAL A 454 -10.26 5.01 18.76
CA VAL A 454 -9.46 4.58 17.59
C VAL A 454 -9.96 3.25 17.03
N SER A 455 -10.53 2.38 17.88
CA SER A 455 -11.14 1.13 17.43
C SER A 455 -12.47 1.34 16.68
N GLU A 456 -13.25 2.39 17.02
CA GLU A 456 -14.43 2.80 16.24
C GLU A 456 -14.08 3.35 14.85
N PHE A 457 -12.88 3.93 14.66
CA PHE A 457 -12.40 4.34 13.34
C PHE A 457 -11.87 3.18 12.49
N MET A 458 -11.46 2.06 13.12
CA MET A 458 -10.77 0.95 12.44
C MET A 458 -11.65 -0.31 12.29
N ILE A 459 -12.81 -0.37 12.94
CA ILE A 459 -13.79 -1.47 12.80
C ILE A 459 -15.06 -0.90 12.16
N GLY A 460 -14.95 -0.58 10.88
CA GLY A 460 -16.03 -0.32 9.94
C GLY A 460 -15.76 -1.08 8.65
N ASN A 461 -15.86 -2.40 8.75
CA ASN A 461 -15.53 -3.40 7.74
C ASN A 461 -16.12 -3.12 6.35
N THR A 462 -15.27 -3.35 5.36
CA THR A 462 -15.58 -4.09 4.13
C THR A 462 -16.85 -4.93 4.25
N ASN A 463 -17.91 -4.47 3.58
CA ASN A 463 -18.97 -5.27 2.94
C ASN A 463 -19.80 -4.32 2.07
N LEU A 464 -19.22 -3.92 0.93
CA LEU A 464 -19.98 -3.38 -0.20
C LEU A 464 -20.50 -4.57 -1.02
N GLU A 465 -21.54 -5.22 -0.52
CA GLU A 465 -22.54 -5.83 -1.39
C GLU A 465 -23.66 -4.81 -1.57
N PHE A 466 -23.80 -4.29 -2.79
CA PHE A 466 -25.01 -3.59 -3.20
C PHE A 466 -26.14 -4.61 -3.29
N SER A 467 -27.00 -4.67 -2.27
CA SER A 467 -28.37 -5.14 -2.46
C SER A 467 -29.34 -4.38 -1.55
N SER A 468 -30.14 -3.54 -2.22
CA SER A 468 -31.56 -3.24 -1.96
C SER A 468 -32.05 -3.04 -0.52
N LEU A 469 -32.49 -1.81 -0.26
CA LEU A 469 -33.86 -1.49 0.19
C LEU A 469 -34.51 -2.50 1.16
N ILE A 470 -34.67 -2.07 2.42
CA ILE A 470 -35.93 -2.09 3.22
C ILE A 470 -35.63 -2.24 4.72
N ASP A 471 -35.89 -1.12 5.40
CA ASP A 471 -36.66 -0.96 6.63
C ASP A 471 -36.19 -1.53 7.98
N SER A 472 -36.15 -0.58 8.90
CA SER A 472 -35.98 -0.68 10.34
C SER A 472 -37.05 -1.55 11.02
N ARG A 473 -36.65 -2.34 12.03
CA ARG A 473 -37.29 -2.42 13.36
C ARG A 473 -36.57 -3.41 14.28
N THR A 474 -36.13 -2.90 15.43
CA THR A 474 -36.06 -3.52 16.78
C THR A 474 -36.06 -5.04 16.87
N ILE A 475 -35.08 -5.62 17.59
CA ILE A 475 -35.35 -6.64 18.62
C ILE A 475 -34.23 -6.67 19.70
N LYS A 476 -34.72 -6.70 20.95
CA LYS A 476 -34.02 -6.99 22.20
C LYS A 476 -33.53 -8.45 22.22
N ILE A 477 -32.31 -8.70 22.67
CA ILE A 477 -31.85 -10.05 22.99
C ILE A 477 -31.89 -10.25 24.51
N ASN A 478 -32.99 -10.85 24.98
CA ASN A 478 -33.01 -11.64 26.20
C ASN A 478 -32.71 -13.09 25.79
N SER A 479 -31.63 -13.65 26.29
CA SER A 479 -31.27 -15.06 26.11
C SER A 479 -31.96 -15.92 27.17
N TYR A 480 -32.94 -16.72 26.74
CA TYR A 480 -33.40 -17.92 27.44
C TYR A 480 -34.22 -18.76 26.45
N PHE A 481 -33.74 -19.95 26.08
CA PHE A 481 -34.23 -21.23 26.58
C PHE A 481 -33.73 -22.40 25.73
N ASP A 482 -33.48 -23.46 26.47
CA ASP A 482 -33.28 -24.83 26.08
C ASP A 482 -34.59 -25.49 25.61
N GLU A 483 -34.40 -26.61 24.90
CA GLU A 483 -35.32 -27.74 24.70
C GLU A 483 -36.71 -27.56 24.02
N LYS A 484 -36.82 -28.34 22.92
CA LYS A 484 -37.97 -29.16 22.47
C LYS A 484 -39.09 -28.53 21.60
N HIS A 485 -39.11 -29.10 20.39
CA HIS A 485 -40.26 -29.59 19.62
C HIS A 485 -41.19 -28.63 18.85
N ALA A 486 -41.39 -29.07 17.60
CA ALA A 486 -42.59 -29.00 16.75
C ALA A 486 -42.78 -27.79 15.82
N PHE A 487 -42.76 -28.12 14.52
CA PHE A 487 -43.40 -27.38 13.43
C PHE A 487 -44.91 -27.22 13.68
N ILE A 488 -45.49 -26.09 13.26
CA ILE A 488 -46.74 -25.98 12.48
C ILE A 488 -46.86 -24.54 11.90
N ASN A 489 -47.23 -24.48 10.62
CA ASN A 489 -47.62 -23.31 9.81
C ASN A 489 -48.75 -22.47 10.43
N GLN A 490 -48.76 -21.15 10.14
CA GLN A 490 -49.92 -20.42 9.57
C GLN A 490 -49.61 -18.92 9.32
N ASN A 491 -49.67 -18.50 8.05
CA ASN A 491 -50.18 -17.18 7.62
C ASN A 491 -51.66 -17.02 8.10
N PRO A 492 -52.34 -15.84 8.12
CA PRO A 492 -52.12 -14.62 7.30
C PRO A 492 -52.56 -13.25 7.93
N PHE A 493 -52.43 -12.19 7.11
CA PHE A 493 -53.35 -11.04 6.91
C PHE A 493 -53.33 -9.74 7.79
N GLU A 494 -53.28 -8.64 7.02
CA GLU A 494 -54.11 -7.43 7.05
C GLU A 494 -53.73 -6.16 7.84
N THR A 495 -53.32 -5.19 7.03
CA THR A 495 -53.34 -3.73 7.18
C THR A 495 -54.75 -3.13 7.20
N ILE A 496 -54.98 -2.15 8.09
CA ILE A 496 -55.91 -1.01 7.97
C ILE A 496 -55.21 0.20 8.61
N GLY A 497 -54.94 1.30 7.88
CA GLY A 497 -55.66 2.60 7.98
C GLY A 497 -55.17 3.45 9.17
N THR A 498 -54.94 4.77 9.15
CA THR A 498 -55.42 5.88 8.32
C THR A 498 -54.65 7.15 8.74
N THR A 499 -54.35 8.00 7.76
CA THR A 499 -54.24 9.48 7.73
C THR A 499 -54.43 10.30 9.02
N PHE A 500 -53.62 11.36 9.20
CA PHE A 500 -54.11 12.73 9.37
C PHE A 500 -53.05 13.78 8.96
N SER A 501 -53.56 14.88 8.41
CA SER A 501 -52.90 15.93 7.64
C SER A 501 -52.92 17.29 8.35
N ASN A 502 -52.12 18.22 7.79
CA ASN A 502 -52.17 19.69 7.90
C ASN A 502 -51.50 20.30 9.14
N GLY A 503 -50.75 21.39 9.05
CA GLY A 503 -50.40 22.25 7.91
C GLY A 503 -49.91 23.61 8.42
N LEU A 504 -48.82 24.11 7.84
CA LEU A 504 -48.56 25.50 7.44
C LEU A 504 -47.21 25.55 6.72
#